data_AF-A0A7V9F6S2-F1
#
_entry.id   AF-A0A7V9F6S2-F1
#
_cell.length_a   1.000
_cell.length_b   1.000
_cell.length_c   1.000
_cell.angle_alpha   90.00
_cell.angle_beta   90.00
_cell.angle_gamma   90.00
#
_symmetry.space_group_name_H-M   'P 1'
#
loop_
_entity.id
_entity.type
_entity.pdbx_description
1 polymer ?
#
loop_
_entity_poly.entity_id
_entity_poly.type
_entity_poly.pdbx_seq_one_letter_code
_entity_poly.pdbx_strand_id
1 'polypeptide(L)'
;LFAARARDWAETWEGSLGWGTPVYEHVLDRAKIGSGTRVLDCGCGAGRFPRMAADRGAIVAGIDAAASLIDIAAERTPEGDFRVGDLEALPWPDDSFNVAARFSSFQFADNQTRALAEARRVSHGYVAVVIPSRVADSGITQVFKPLVPLFPAEAMESMKQSGMFALSEPGRLDRVLATAGLSPQHDDEVDCRIFFEDANAAVRAFVGAGPTALAIQQSGEETVAGAVRGALSVFTDSEGHVALPAWYRRCDLPSVSRPQCIQESA
;
A
#
# COMPACT_ATOMS: atom_id res chain seq x y z
N LEU A 1 3.31 5.33 -13.03
CA LEU A 1 2.66 4.03 -13.29
C LEU A 1 1.23 3.97 -12.76
N PHE A 2 0.94 4.44 -11.54
CA PHE A 2 -0.41 4.32 -10.94
C PHE A 2 -1.42 5.43 -11.32
N ALA A 3 -0.97 6.56 -11.88
CA ALA A 3 -1.83 7.72 -12.14
C ALA A 3 -2.72 7.62 -13.39
N ALA A 4 -2.37 6.78 -14.38
CA ALA A 4 -3.00 6.77 -15.70
C ALA A 4 -4.47 6.28 -15.67
N ARG A 5 -4.80 5.41 -14.72
CA ARG A 5 -6.15 4.86 -14.50
C ARG A 5 -6.52 4.90 -13.02
N ALA A 6 -6.25 6.04 -12.37
CA ALA A 6 -6.41 6.23 -10.93
C ALA A 6 -7.81 5.88 -10.43
N ARG A 7 -8.87 6.28 -11.15
CA ARG A 7 -10.26 5.98 -10.78
C ARG A 7 -10.58 4.48 -10.89
N ASP A 8 -10.19 3.83 -11.99
CA ASP A 8 -10.36 2.38 -12.13
C ASP A 8 -9.61 1.61 -11.04
N TRP A 9 -8.39 2.03 -10.72
CA TRP A 9 -7.61 1.44 -9.63
C TRP A 9 -8.32 1.64 -8.27
N ALA A 10 -8.81 2.84 -8.02
CA ALA A 10 -9.52 3.19 -6.78
C ALA A 10 -10.83 2.41 -6.61
N GLU A 11 -11.56 2.14 -7.70
CA GLU A 11 -12.83 1.41 -7.70
C GLU A 11 -12.64 -0.11 -7.65
N THR A 12 -11.56 -0.63 -8.24
CA THR A 12 -11.30 -2.07 -8.31
C THR A 12 -10.39 -2.55 -7.18
N TRP A 13 -9.12 -2.13 -7.17
CA TRP A 13 -8.15 -2.57 -6.18
C TRP A 13 -8.47 -2.01 -4.80
N GLU A 14 -8.84 -0.73 -4.68
CA GLU A 14 -9.28 -0.14 -3.39
C GLU A 14 -10.81 -0.19 -3.19
N GLY A 15 -11.55 -1.01 -3.94
CA GLY A 15 -13.00 -1.14 -3.80
C GLY A 15 -13.46 -1.63 -2.41
N SER A 16 -14.77 -1.70 -2.19
CA SER A 16 -15.36 -2.16 -0.90
C SER A 16 -14.94 -3.59 -0.52
N LEU A 17 -14.72 -4.46 -1.51
CA LEU A 17 -14.21 -5.82 -1.34
C LEU A 17 -12.74 -5.97 -1.78
N GLY A 18 -12.13 -4.85 -2.16
CA GLY A 18 -10.80 -4.78 -2.73
C GLY A 18 -9.69 -5.03 -1.73
N TRP A 19 -8.48 -4.96 -2.27
CA TRP A 19 -7.20 -5.06 -1.59
C TRP A 19 -7.15 -4.27 -0.27
N GLY A 20 -6.57 -4.89 0.75
CA GLY A 20 -6.14 -4.20 1.96
C GLY A 20 -7.14 -4.14 3.11
N THR A 21 -8.44 -4.38 2.91
CA THR A 21 -9.44 -4.25 4.01
C THR A 21 -9.06 -5.00 5.28
N PRO A 22 -8.71 -6.30 5.24
CA PRO A 22 -8.40 -7.03 6.47
C PRO A 22 -7.15 -6.49 7.18
N VAL A 23 -6.12 -6.10 6.44
CA VAL A 23 -4.91 -5.52 7.05
C VAL A 23 -5.12 -4.07 7.51
N TYR A 24 -6.00 -3.30 6.85
CA TYR A 24 -6.40 -1.98 7.29
C TYR A 24 -7.15 -2.06 8.62
N GLU A 25 -8.16 -2.93 8.72
CA GLU A 25 -8.88 -3.20 9.97
C GLU A 25 -7.94 -3.65 11.07
N HIS A 26 -7.03 -4.57 10.75
CA HIS A 26 -6.03 -5.07 11.70
C HIS A 26 -5.12 -3.95 12.23
N VAL A 27 -4.63 -3.06 11.37
CA VAL A 27 -3.83 -1.89 11.79
C VAL A 27 -4.67 -0.91 12.62
N LEU A 28 -5.91 -0.61 12.20
CA LEU A 28 -6.81 0.27 12.94
C LEU A 28 -7.06 -0.25 14.37
N ASP A 29 -7.29 -1.55 14.52
CA ASP A 29 -7.53 -2.20 15.81
C ASP A 29 -6.27 -2.23 16.68
N ARG A 30 -5.14 -2.67 16.14
CA ARG A 30 -3.89 -2.78 16.90
C ARG A 30 -3.35 -1.42 17.36
N ALA A 31 -3.45 -0.40 16.51
CA ALA A 31 -3.05 0.96 16.84
C ALA A 31 -4.10 1.71 17.68
N LYS A 32 -5.27 1.08 17.94
CA LYS A 32 -6.40 1.66 18.66
C LYS A 32 -6.85 2.99 18.06
N ILE A 33 -6.90 3.06 16.73
CA ILE A 33 -7.29 4.26 15.99
C ILE A 33 -8.78 4.54 16.24
N GLY A 34 -9.04 5.76 16.69
CA GLY A 34 -10.39 6.30 16.86
C GLY A 34 -10.37 7.78 17.21
N SER A 35 -11.46 8.26 17.83
CA SER A 35 -11.63 9.66 18.25
C SER A 35 -10.38 10.25 18.91
N GLY A 36 -9.91 11.38 18.38
CA GLY A 36 -8.75 12.11 18.90
C GLY A 36 -7.38 11.58 18.45
N THR A 37 -7.35 10.50 17.66
CA THR A 37 -6.12 9.99 17.05
C THR A 37 -5.81 10.76 15.77
N ARG A 38 -4.59 11.27 15.64
CA ARG A 38 -4.05 11.85 14.40
C ARG A 38 -3.28 10.80 13.63
N VAL A 39 -3.77 10.46 12.44
CA VAL A 39 -3.23 9.38 11.60
C VAL A 39 -2.67 9.96 10.31
N LEU A 40 -1.45 9.60 9.96
CA LEU A 40 -0.87 9.80 8.64
C LEU A 40 -0.83 8.47 7.89
N ASP A 41 -1.36 8.43 6.68
CA ASP A 41 -1.10 7.36 5.74
C ASP A 41 -0.06 7.80 4.70
N CYS A 42 1.12 7.19 4.79
CA CYS A 42 2.19 7.43 3.84
C CYS A 42 1.86 6.64 2.57
N GLY A 43 1.75 7.30 1.40
CA GLY A 43 1.32 6.69 0.12
C GLY A 43 -0.07 6.16 0.21
N CYS A 44 -0.99 7.07 0.52
CA CYS A 44 -2.36 6.75 0.85
C CYS A 44 -3.17 6.25 -0.35
N GLY A 45 -2.60 6.24 -1.56
CA GLY A 45 -3.34 5.92 -2.77
C GLY A 45 -4.56 6.81 -2.89
N ALA A 46 -5.72 6.20 -3.17
CA ALA A 46 -6.98 6.93 -3.24
C ALA A 46 -7.65 7.07 -1.87
N GLY A 47 -6.93 6.89 -0.76
CA GLY A 47 -7.36 7.32 0.57
C GLY A 47 -8.29 6.36 1.30
N ARG A 48 -8.28 5.06 0.96
CA ARG A 48 -9.16 4.06 1.60
C ARG A 48 -8.89 3.89 3.09
N PHE A 49 -7.63 3.71 3.50
CA PHE A 49 -7.28 3.59 4.91
C PHE A 49 -7.58 4.87 5.71
N PRO A 50 -7.24 6.09 5.23
CA PRO A 50 -7.67 7.34 5.84
C PRO A 50 -9.19 7.44 6.00
N ARG A 51 -9.99 7.06 5.00
CA ARG A 51 -11.46 7.03 5.11
C ARG A 51 -11.91 6.11 6.25
N MET A 52 -11.39 4.88 6.30
CA MET A 52 -11.72 3.92 7.36
C MET A 52 -11.30 4.42 8.77
N ALA A 53 -10.18 5.12 8.87
CA ALA A 53 -9.75 5.76 10.12
C ALA A 53 -10.66 6.92 10.52
N ALA A 54 -11.05 7.77 9.56
CA ALA A 54 -11.97 8.89 9.78
C ALA A 54 -13.37 8.40 10.19
N ASP A 55 -13.84 7.27 9.66
CA ASP A 55 -15.09 6.62 10.09
C ASP A 55 -15.08 6.19 11.57
N ARG A 56 -13.89 5.99 12.16
CA ARG A 56 -13.70 5.75 13.60
C ARG A 56 -13.50 7.04 14.42
N GLY A 57 -13.58 8.20 13.79
CA GLY A 57 -13.42 9.53 14.41
C GLY A 57 -11.98 10.04 14.45
N ALA A 58 -11.04 9.42 13.73
CA ALA A 58 -9.67 9.92 13.67
C ALA A 58 -9.55 11.20 12.82
N ILE A 59 -8.54 12.01 13.09
CA ILE A 59 -8.12 13.13 12.24
C ILE A 59 -7.06 12.59 11.29
N VAL A 60 -7.31 12.67 9.99
CA VAL A 60 -6.50 11.94 9.01
C VAL A 60 -5.75 12.86 8.07
N ALA A 61 -4.54 12.44 7.72
CA ALA A 61 -3.73 13.00 6.66
C ALA A 61 -3.24 11.87 5.74
N GLY A 62 -2.96 12.22 4.49
CA GLY A 62 -2.42 11.29 3.50
C GLY A 62 -1.45 11.99 2.57
N ILE A 63 -0.41 11.27 2.14
CA ILE A 63 0.50 11.72 1.09
C ILE A 63 0.61 10.68 0.00
N ASP A 64 0.66 11.09 -1.26
CA ASP A 64 0.96 10.19 -2.38
C ASP A 64 1.67 10.97 -3.49
N ALA A 65 2.45 10.29 -4.33
CA ALA A 65 3.14 10.92 -5.44
C ALA A 65 2.20 11.23 -6.62
N ALA A 66 1.06 10.52 -6.72
CA ALA A 66 0.10 10.68 -7.79
C ALA A 66 -1.01 11.69 -7.43
N ALA A 67 -0.98 12.87 -8.04
CA ALA A 67 -2.00 13.91 -7.85
C ALA A 67 -3.43 13.39 -8.09
N SER A 68 -3.64 12.58 -9.13
CA SER A 68 -4.96 12.02 -9.44
C SER A 68 -5.50 11.05 -8.38
N LEU A 69 -4.64 10.42 -7.58
CA LEU A 69 -5.08 9.61 -6.44
C LEU A 69 -5.41 10.49 -5.23
N ILE A 70 -4.63 11.56 -5.01
CA ILE A 70 -4.89 12.56 -3.97
C ILE A 70 -6.23 13.27 -4.19
N ASP A 71 -6.58 13.61 -5.43
CA ASP A 71 -7.88 14.18 -5.75
C ASP A 71 -9.02 13.25 -5.30
N ILE A 72 -8.91 11.94 -5.56
CA ILE A 72 -9.90 10.93 -5.12
C ILE A 72 -9.90 10.77 -3.60
N ALA A 73 -8.73 10.80 -2.95
CA ALA A 73 -8.62 10.72 -1.50
C ALA A 73 -9.33 11.89 -0.80
N ALA A 74 -9.15 13.11 -1.33
CA ALA A 74 -9.83 14.31 -0.87
C ALA A 74 -11.34 14.28 -1.16
N GLU A 75 -11.78 13.71 -2.28
CA GLU A 75 -13.21 13.46 -2.55
C GLU A 75 -13.82 12.49 -1.52
N ARG A 76 -13.12 11.42 -1.15
CA ARG A 76 -13.60 10.41 -0.20
C ARG A 76 -13.63 10.91 1.25
N THR A 77 -12.70 11.80 1.61
CA THR A 77 -12.56 12.32 2.98
C THR A 77 -12.31 13.83 2.94
N PRO A 78 -13.34 14.65 2.66
CA PRO A 78 -13.16 16.11 2.52
C PRO A 78 -12.58 16.82 3.75
N GLU A 79 -12.69 16.21 4.92
CA GLU A 79 -12.15 16.68 6.20
C GLU A 79 -10.66 16.36 6.42
N GLY A 80 -10.04 15.52 5.57
CA GLY A 80 -8.65 15.09 5.71
C GLY A 80 -7.63 16.04 5.05
N ASP A 81 -6.38 15.99 5.53
CA ASP A 81 -5.24 16.72 4.95
C ASP A 81 -4.48 15.84 3.94
N PHE A 82 -4.85 15.92 2.66
CA PHE A 82 -4.22 15.15 1.59
C PHE A 82 -3.27 15.99 0.75
N ARG A 83 -2.06 15.47 0.52
CA ARG A 83 -1.00 16.21 -0.16
C ARG A 83 -0.30 15.36 -1.21
N VAL A 84 0.07 16.00 -2.31
CA VAL A 84 1.00 15.40 -3.27
C VAL A 84 2.42 15.59 -2.75
N GLY A 85 3.22 14.53 -2.70
CA GLY A 85 4.63 14.67 -2.32
C GLY A 85 5.41 13.38 -2.17
N ASP A 86 6.67 13.56 -1.77
CA ASP A 86 7.65 12.49 -1.58
C ASP A 86 7.68 12.05 -0.11
N LEU A 87 7.89 10.76 0.10
CA LEU A 87 7.94 10.12 1.40
C LEU A 87 9.28 10.36 2.08
N GLU A 88 10.29 10.71 1.31
CA GLU A 88 11.63 11.06 1.77
C GLU A 88 11.71 12.49 2.32
N ALA A 89 10.63 13.28 2.14
CA ALA A 89 10.49 14.64 2.63
C ALA A 89 9.02 14.96 2.98
N LEU A 90 8.57 14.50 4.14
CA LEU A 90 7.18 14.66 4.55
C LEU A 90 6.88 16.12 4.97
N PRO A 91 5.84 16.76 4.41
CA PRO A 91 5.55 18.19 4.60
C PRO A 91 4.84 18.51 5.93
N TRP A 92 5.06 17.70 6.97
CA TRP A 92 4.53 17.92 8.31
C TRP A 92 5.67 18.15 9.32
N PRO A 93 5.44 18.97 10.36
CA PRO A 93 6.36 19.10 11.48
C PRO A 93 6.62 17.78 12.21
N ASP A 94 7.68 17.77 13.00
CA ASP A 94 7.98 16.67 13.92
C ASP A 94 6.78 16.38 14.84
N ASP A 95 6.59 15.10 15.16
CA ASP A 95 5.61 14.63 16.16
C ASP A 95 4.14 15.05 15.90
N SER A 96 3.81 15.43 14.66
CA SER A 96 2.47 15.82 14.23
C SER A 96 1.42 14.72 14.39
N PHE A 97 1.80 13.44 14.29
CA PHE A 97 0.86 12.31 14.27
C PHE A 97 1.06 11.35 15.43
N ASN A 98 -0.04 10.74 15.89
CA ASN A 98 0.00 9.64 16.86
C ASN A 98 0.35 8.32 16.17
N VAL A 99 -0.13 8.15 14.94
CA VAL A 99 0.08 6.96 14.11
C VAL A 99 0.55 7.38 12.72
N ALA A 100 1.63 6.77 12.23
CA ALA A 100 1.94 6.77 10.80
C ALA A 100 1.82 5.33 10.28
N ALA A 101 0.97 5.10 9.29
CA ALA A 101 0.84 3.80 8.65
C ALA A 101 1.38 3.88 7.22
N ARG A 102 1.89 2.74 6.74
CA ARG A 102 2.34 2.57 5.36
C ARG A 102 1.91 1.21 4.85
N PHE A 103 1.25 1.19 3.69
CA PHE A 103 0.78 -0.03 3.06
C PHE A 103 1.41 -0.24 1.68
N SER A 104 2.39 -1.14 1.59
CA SER A 104 2.99 -1.58 0.32
C SER A 104 3.51 -0.46 -0.56
N SER A 105 4.17 0.51 0.07
CA SER A 105 4.58 1.68 -0.67
C SER A 105 6.04 2.07 -0.40
N PHE A 106 6.65 1.78 0.76
CA PHE A 106 8.06 2.16 1.01
C PHE A 106 9.02 1.53 -0.01
N GLN A 107 8.63 0.40 -0.59
CA GLN A 107 9.28 -0.24 -1.72
C GLN A 107 9.44 0.62 -2.98
N PHE A 108 8.70 1.73 -3.09
CA PHE A 108 8.79 2.69 -4.19
C PHE A 108 9.59 3.96 -3.84
N ALA A 109 10.08 4.10 -2.60
CA ALA A 109 11.02 5.18 -2.27
C ALA A 109 12.41 4.83 -2.80
N ASP A 110 13.11 5.83 -3.35
CA ASP A 110 14.49 5.67 -3.81
C ASP A 110 15.41 5.40 -2.61
N ASN A 111 15.15 6.05 -1.49
CA ASN A 111 15.79 5.83 -0.21
C ASN A 111 14.77 5.40 0.86
N GLN A 112 14.56 4.08 0.93
CA GLN A 112 13.65 3.43 1.88
C GLN A 112 13.97 3.77 3.35
N THR A 113 15.25 3.88 3.70
CA THR A 113 15.70 4.26 5.05
C THR A 113 15.31 5.71 5.37
N ARG A 114 15.47 6.62 4.41
CA ARG A 114 15.05 8.03 4.57
C ARG A 114 13.54 8.15 4.72
N ALA A 115 12.76 7.44 3.92
CA ALA A 115 11.30 7.44 4.02
C ALA A 115 10.80 6.93 5.39
N LEU A 116 11.42 5.87 5.92
CA LEU A 116 11.15 5.40 7.29
C LEU A 116 11.54 6.43 8.35
N ALA A 117 12.69 7.10 8.18
CA ALA A 117 13.13 8.15 9.09
C ALA A 117 12.17 9.34 9.11
N GLU A 118 11.64 9.77 7.97
CA GLU A 118 10.64 10.83 7.90
C GLU A 118 9.31 10.41 8.54
N ALA A 119 8.80 9.21 8.25
CA ALA A 119 7.60 8.69 8.90
C ALA A 119 7.78 8.65 10.43
N ARG A 120 8.99 8.32 10.89
CA ARG A 120 9.35 8.35 12.31
C ARG A 120 9.50 9.77 12.86
N ARG A 121 9.94 10.73 12.05
CA ARG A 121 10.09 12.14 12.43
C ARG A 121 8.73 12.77 12.71
N VAL A 122 7.76 12.55 11.82
CA VAL A 122 6.42 13.16 11.93
C VAL A 122 5.48 12.44 12.89
N SER A 123 5.83 11.24 13.36
CA SER A 123 5.02 10.47 14.31
C SER A 123 5.74 10.29 15.65
N HIS A 124 5.11 10.66 16.77
CA HIS A 124 5.68 10.40 18.10
C HIS A 124 5.30 9.01 18.64
N GLY A 125 4.23 8.41 18.09
CA GLY A 125 3.68 7.16 18.58
C GLY A 125 4.03 5.97 17.70
N TYR A 126 2.98 5.33 17.19
CA TYR A 126 3.01 4.06 16.51
C TYR A 126 3.35 4.23 15.02
N VAL A 127 4.22 3.38 14.50
CA VAL A 127 4.49 3.32 13.05
C VAL A 127 4.26 1.90 12.56
N ALA A 128 3.29 1.71 11.66
CA ALA A 128 3.04 0.43 11.00
C ALA A 128 3.68 0.39 9.61
N VAL A 129 4.45 -0.66 9.36
CA VAL A 129 4.97 -0.99 8.05
C VAL A 129 4.30 -2.27 7.57
N VAL A 130 3.51 -2.17 6.50
CA VAL A 130 2.80 -3.31 5.91
C VAL A 130 3.37 -3.59 4.53
N ILE A 131 3.76 -4.83 4.28
CA ILE A 131 4.28 -5.29 2.98
C ILE A 131 3.61 -6.60 2.57
N PRO A 132 3.52 -6.91 1.26
CA PRO A 132 3.06 -8.23 0.83
C PRO A 132 3.98 -9.32 1.41
N SER A 133 3.41 -10.44 1.81
CA SER A 133 4.14 -11.64 2.21
C SER A 133 3.68 -12.83 1.39
N ARG A 134 4.43 -13.93 1.48
CA ARG A 134 4.16 -15.17 0.72
C ARG A 134 3.92 -14.90 -0.77
N VAL A 135 4.73 -14.01 -1.34
CA VAL A 135 4.53 -13.48 -2.70
C VAL A 135 4.37 -14.59 -3.73
N ALA A 136 5.18 -15.65 -3.65
CA ALA A 136 5.12 -16.80 -4.54
C ALA A 136 3.78 -17.55 -4.51
N ASP A 137 3.08 -17.54 -3.37
CA ASP A 137 1.78 -18.18 -3.19
C ASP A 137 0.61 -17.24 -3.56
N SER A 138 0.87 -15.93 -3.69
CA SER A 138 -0.18 -14.93 -3.88
C SER A 138 -0.88 -15.07 -5.24
N GLY A 139 -2.19 -14.87 -5.26
CA GLY A 139 -3.01 -14.91 -6.47
C GLY A 139 -2.60 -13.81 -7.47
N ILE A 140 -2.12 -12.66 -6.98
CA ILE A 140 -1.55 -11.61 -7.84
C ILE A 140 -0.36 -12.16 -8.63
N THR A 141 0.61 -12.80 -7.96
CA THR A 141 1.78 -13.39 -8.64
C THR A 141 1.36 -14.51 -9.60
N GLN A 142 0.40 -15.35 -9.22
CA GLN A 142 -0.10 -16.41 -10.08
C GLN A 142 -0.79 -15.87 -11.35
N VAL A 143 -1.54 -14.76 -11.25
CA VAL A 143 -2.17 -14.09 -12.40
C VAL A 143 -1.13 -13.36 -13.26
N PHE A 144 -0.09 -12.77 -12.67
CA PHE A 144 0.97 -12.09 -13.40
C PHE A 144 1.93 -13.04 -14.12
N LYS A 145 2.16 -14.25 -13.61
CA LYS A 145 3.08 -15.24 -14.19
C LYS A 145 2.85 -15.51 -15.70
N PRO A 146 1.62 -15.78 -16.19
CA PRO A 146 1.38 -15.97 -17.62
C PRO A 146 1.51 -14.69 -18.46
N LEU A 147 1.55 -13.51 -17.83
CA LEU A 147 1.73 -12.25 -18.54
C LEU A 147 3.20 -11.97 -18.88
N VAL A 148 4.15 -12.64 -18.22
CA VAL A 148 5.61 -12.43 -18.40
C VAL A 148 6.05 -12.35 -19.87
N PRO A 149 5.60 -13.25 -20.79
CA PRO A 149 6.00 -13.18 -22.21
C PRO A 149 5.44 -11.96 -22.97
N LEU A 150 4.45 -11.26 -22.40
CA LEU A 150 3.81 -10.09 -23.00
C LEU A 150 4.56 -8.79 -22.69
N PHE A 151 5.53 -8.82 -21.78
CA PHE A 151 6.34 -7.66 -21.40
C PHE A 151 7.59 -7.50 -22.27
N PRO A 152 8.12 -6.27 -22.36
CA PRO A 152 9.47 -6.04 -22.87
C PRO A 152 10.50 -6.73 -21.99
N ALA A 153 11.55 -7.29 -22.59
CA ALA A 153 12.60 -7.99 -21.84
C ALA A 153 13.29 -7.04 -20.84
N GLU A 154 13.49 -5.78 -21.23
CA GLU A 154 14.11 -4.74 -20.41
C GLU A 154 13.23 -4.37 -19.20
N ALA A 155 11.90 -4.40 -19.38
CA ALA A 155 10.95 -4.15 -18.30
C ALA A 155 11.02 -5.26 -17.23
N MET A 156 11.19 -6.51 -17.65
CA MET A 156 11.31 -7.65 -16.73
C MET A 156 12.56 -7.57 -15.86
N GLU A 157 13.69 -7.08 -16.39
CA GLU A 157 14.90 -6.87 -15.60
C GLU A 157 14.74 -5.74 -14.59
N SER A 158 14.08 -4.63 -14.96
CA SER A 158 13.80 -3.53 -14.03
C SER A 158 12.86 -3.96 -12.89
N MET A 159 11.82 -4.75 -13.17
CA MET A 159 10.85 -5.19 -12.16
C MET A 159 11.44 -6.14 -11.10
N LYS A 160 12.57 -6.79 -11.38
CA LYS A 160 13.30 -7.60 -10.40
C LYS A 160 14.02 -6.76 -9.34
N GLN A 161 14.37 -5.52 -9.66
CA GLN A 161 15.18 -4.64 -8.81
C GLN A 161 14.35 -3.55 -8.11
N SER A 162 13.23 -3.15 -8.70
CA SER A 162 12.28 -2.19 -8.14
C SER A 162 10.86 -2.63 -8.47
N GLY A 163 9.99 -2.72 -7.46
CA GLY A 163 8.64 -3.23 -7.68
C GLY A 163 7.83 -3.42 -6.40
N MET A 164 6.56 -3.80 -6.59
CA MET A 164 5.58 -4.02 -5.52
C MET A 164 5.99 -5.06 -4.46
N PHE A 165 7.05 -5.84 -4.72
CA PHE A 165 7.54 -6.89 -3.83
C PHE A 165 8.99 -6.67 -3.36
N ALA A 166 9.59 -5.50 -3.62
CA ALA A 166 11.02 -5.27 -3.38
C ALA A 166 11.43 -5.40 -1.90
N LEU A 167 10.50 -5.17 -0.96
CA LEU A 167 10.72 -5.37 0.48
C LEU A 167 10.30 -6.76 0.98
N SER A 168 9.61 -7.55 0.15
CA SER A 168 9.05 -8.86 0.49
C SER A 168 10.05 -10.01 0.40
N GLU A 169 11.25 -9.77 -0.13
CA GLU A 169 12.32 -10.76 -0.09
C GLU A 169 12.70 -11.10 1.37
N PRO A 170 12.95 -12.38 1.71
CA PRO A 170 13.30 -12.79 3.06
C PRO A 170 14.45 -11.96 3.65
N GLY A 171 14.19 -11.31 4.79
CA GLY A 171 15.18 -10.50 5.52
C GLY A 171 15.45 -9.11 4.93
N ARG A 172 14.84 -8.72 3.80
CA ARG A 172 15.10 -7.41 3.18
C ARG A 172 14.52 -6.27 4.01
N LEU A 173 13.25 -6.37 4.42
CA LEU A 173 12.63 -5.40 5.33
C LEU A 173 13.43 -5.28 6.64
N ASP A 174 13.84 -6.40 7.22
CA ASP A 174 14.59 -6.44 8.48
C ASP A 174 15.92 -5.69 8.39
N ARG A 175 16.64 -5.83 7.27
CA ARG A 175 17.88 -5.06 7.02
C ARG A 175 17.62 -3.57 6.88
N VAL A 176 16.54 -3.18 6.19
CA VAL A 176 16.18 -1.77 6.02
C VAL A 176 15.80 -1.14 7.36
N LEU A 177 14.98 -1.83 8.16
CA LEU A 177 14.63 -1.40 9.51
C LEU A 177 15.87 -1.28 10.41
N ALA A 178 16.75 -2.28 10.41
CA ALA A 178 18.00 -2.25 11.17
C ALA A 178 18.91 -1.10 10.74
N THR A 179 19.01 -0.79 9.44
CA THR A 179 19.77 0.36 8.93
C THR A 179 19.19 1.69 9.40
N ALA A 180 17.86 1.76 9.56
CA ALA A 180 17.18 2.91 10.15
C ALA A 180 17.28 2.96 11.70
N GLY A 181 17.95 2.00 12.34
CA GLY A 181 18.00 1.88 13.80
C GLY A 181 16.67 1.47 14.43
N LEU A 182 15.80 0.82 13.66
CA LEU A 182 14.45 0.43 14.06
C LEU A 182 14.37 -1.10 14.20
N SER A 183 13.71 -1.55 15.27
CA SER A 183 13.43 -2.96 15.51
C SER A 183 11.93 -3.13 15.73
N PRO A 184 11.25 -4.04 15.01
CA PRO A 184 9.83 -4.31 15.24
C PRO A 184 9.57 -4.76 16.67
N GLN A 185 8.55 -4.20 17.33
CA GLN A 185 8.02 -4.71 18.60
C GLN A 185 7.04 -5.86 18.36
N HIS A 186 6.28 -5.78 17.27
CA HIS A 186 5.35 -6.79 16.83
C HIS A 186 5.53 -7.05 15.34
N ASP A 187 5.36 -8.32 14.98
CA ASP A 187 5.50 -8.83 13.63
C ASP A 187 4.48 -9.95 13.46
N ASP A 188 3.50 -9.73 12.60
CA ASP A 188 2.45 -10.70 12.30
C ASP A 188 2.08 -10.69 10.82
N GLU A 189 1.41 -11.75 10.40
CA GLU A 189 0.91 -11.92 9.04
C GLU A 189 -0.62 -11.95 9.04
N VAL A 190 -1.23 -11.25 8.08
CA VAL A 190 -2.68 -11.15 7.93
C VAL A 190 -3.10 -11.78 6.59
N ASP A 191 -4.02 -12.75 6.61
CA ASP A 191 -4.71 -13.24 5.40
C ASP A 191 -5.62 -12.12 4.87
N CYS A 192 -5.30 -11.66 3.67
CA CYS A 192 -5.96 -10.55 3.00
C CYS A 192 -6.47 -10.98 1.63
N ARG A 193 -7.18 -12.11 1.57
CA ARG A 193 -7.87 -12.53 0.35
C ARG A 193 -8.57 -11.35 -0.34
N ILE A 194 -8.31 -11.22 -1.64
CA ILE A 194 -8.81 -10.13 -2.47
C ILE A 194 -10.02 -10.66 -3.24
N PHE A 195 -11.14 -9.97 -3.11
CA PHE A 195 -12.39 -10.39 -3.72
C PHE A 195 -12.76 -9.45 -4.86
N PHE A 196 -13.18 -10.02 -5.98
CA PHE A 196 -13.84 -9.30 -7.06
C PHE A 196 -15.21 -9.90 -7.30
N GLU A 197 -16.18 -9.03 -7.57
CA GLU A 197 -17.56 -9.41 -7.88
C GLU A 197 -17.63 -10.40 -9.04
N ASP A 198 -16.84 -10.18 -10.08
CA ASP A 198 -16.73 -11.11 -11.18
C ASP A 198 -15.35 -11.08 -11.86
N ALA A 199 -15.13 -12.02 -12.78
CA ALA A 199 -13.91 -12.07 -13.58
C ALA A 199 -13.70 -10.80 -14.43
N ASN A 200 -14.76 -10.06 -14.80
CA ASN A 200 -14.60 -8.83 -15.57
C ASN A 200 -14.04 -7.70 -14.69
N ALA A 201 -14.51 -7.56 -13.46
CA ALA A 201 -14.00 -6.62 -12.47
C ALA A 201 -12.53 -6.93 -12.15
N ALA A 202 -12.20 -8.21 -11.96
CA ALA A 202 -10.81 -8.63 -11.79
C ALA A 202 -9.96 -8.29 -13.02
N VAL A 203 -10.41 -8.59 -14.25
CA VAL A 203 -9.67 -8.22 -15.48
C VAL A 203 -9.47 -6.71 -15.57
N ARG A 204 -10.50 -5.89 -15.31
CA ARG A 204 -10.37 -4.42 -15.27
C ARG A 204 -9.32 -3.98 -14.26
N ALA A 205 -9.29 -4.60 -13.08
CA ALA A 205 -8.30 -4.31 -12.05
C ALA A 205 -6.87 -4.57 -12.54
N PHE A 206 -6.59 -5.75 -13.08
CA PHE A 206 -5.26 -6.10 -13.57
C PHE A 206 -4.85 -5.26 -14.77
N VAL A 207 -5.73 -5.02 -15.74
CA VAL A 207 -5.45 -4.18 -16.91
C VAL A 207 -5.26 -2.71 -16.52
N GLY A 208 -5.96 -2.25 -15.48
CA GLY A 208 -5.79 -0.91 -14.90
C GLY A 208 -4.53 -0.73 -14.04
N ALA A 209 -3.83 -1.81 -13.70
CA ALA A 209 -2.66 -1.76 -12.83
C ALA A 209 -1.43 -1.17 -13.54
N GLY A 210 -0.58 -0.46 -12.79
CA GLY A 210 0.62 0.16 -13.34
C GLY A 210 1.57 -0.80 -14.10
N PRO A 211 1.90 -1.99 -13.56
CA PRO A 211 2.82 -2.91 -14.25
C PRO A 211 2.33 -3.38 -15.61
N THR A 212 1.04 -3.70 -15.77
CA THR A 212 0.48 -4.23 -17.03
C THR A 212 0.48 -3.22 -18.16
N ALA A 213 0.62 -1.91 -17.88
CA ALA A 213 0.73 -0.88 -18.91
C ALA A 213 1.86 -1.17 -19.93
N LEU A 214 3.00 -1.70 -19.47
CA LEU A 214 4.12 -2.05 -20.35
C LEU A 214 3.80 -3.28 -21.22
N ALA A 215 3.11 -4.27 -20.67
CA ALA A 215 2.65 -5.42 -21.44
C ALA A 215 1.58 -5.03 -22.48
N ILE A 216 0.68 -4.12 -22.13
CA ILE A 216 -0.36 -3.58 -23.03
C ILE A 216 0.29 -2.82 -24.19
N GLN A 217 1.29 -1.99 -23.90
CA GLN A 217 2.01 -1.24 -24.93
C GLN A 217 2.69 -2.17 -25.96
N GLN A 218 3.22 -3.32 -25.53
CA GLN A 218 3.89 -4.28 -26.40
C GLN A 218 2.91 -5.20 -27.13
N SER A 219 1.93 -5.76 -26.43
CA SER A 219 1.15 -6.92 -26.87
C SER A 219 -0.33 -6.61 -27.14
N GLY A 220 -0.77 -5.39 -26.84
CA GLY A 220 -2.17 -4.95 -26.96
C GLY A 220 -3.03 -5.32 -25.75
N GLU A 221 -4.03 -4.47 -25.47
CA GLU A 221 -4.90 -4.62 -24.30
C GLU A 221 -5.73 -5.90 -24.33
N GLU A 222 -6.28 -6.27 -25.49
CA GLU A 222 -7.10 -7.48 -25.64
C GLU A 222 -6.30 -8.76 -25.33
N THR A 223 -5.07 -8.84 -25.83
CA THR A 223 -4.15 -9.96 -25.54
C THR A 223 -3.86 -10.08 -24.05
N VAL A 224 -3.54 -8.96 -23.39
CA VAL A 224 -3.26 -8.92 -21.95
C VAL A 224 -4.51 -9.28 -21.15
N ALA A 225 -5.67 -8.71 -21.49
CA ALA A 225 -6.95 -8.99 -20.84
C ALA A 225 -7.35 -10.48 -20.98
N GLY A 226 -7.13 -11.07 -22.15
CA GLY A 226 -7.36 -12.50 -22.40
C GLY A 226 -6.46 -13.39 -21.54
N ALA A 227 -5.16 -13.07 -21.45
CA ALA A 227 -4.22 -13.81 -20.62
C ALA A 227 -4.55 -13.69 -19.12
N VAL A 228 -4.91 -12.49 -18.64
CA VAL A 228 -5.40 -12.27 -17.27
C VAL A 228 -6.64 -13.14 -17.02
N ARG A 229 -7.64 -13.08 -17.89
CA ARG A 229 -8.88 -13.86 -17.74
C ARG A 229 -8.63 -15.35 -17.67
N GLY A 230 -7.74 -15.88 -18.53
CA GLY A 230 -7.34 -17.27 -18.49
C GLY A 230 -6.72 -17.65 -17.14
N ALA A 231 -5.84 -16.79 -16.61
CA ALA A 231 -5.21 -17.00 -15.31
C ALA A 231 -6.18 -16.92 -14.12
N LEU A 232 -7.22 -16.09 -14.21
CA LEU A 232 -8.24 -15.92 -13.17
C LEU A 232 -9.18 -17.13 -13.03
N SER A 233 -9.28 -17.99 -14.06
CA SER A 233 -10.23 -19.11 -14.08
C SER A 233 -10.09 -20.06 -12.88
N VAL A 234 -8.87 -20.29 -12.39
CA VAL A 234 -8.61 -21.16 -11.22
C VAL A 234 -9.02 -20.52 -9.88
N PHE A 235 -9.27 -19.20 -9.89
CA PHE A 235 -9.71 -18.42 -8.73
C PHE A 235 -11.18 -18.03 -8.82
N THR A 236 -11.88 -18.47 -9.87
CA THR A 236 -13.27 -18.13 -10.13
C THR A 236 -14.17 -19.27 -9.65
N ASP A 237 -15.17 -18.96 -8.82
CA ASP A 237 -16.13 -19.96 -8.35
C ASP A 237 -17.24 -20.25 -9.39
N SER A 238 -18.17 -21.15 -9.05
CA SER A 238 -19.29 -21.51 -9.93
C SER A 238 -20.30 -20.38 -10.17
N GLU A 239 -20.30 -19.35 -9.32
CA GLU A 239 -21.16 -18.17 -9.43
C GLU A 239 -20.48 -17.02 -10.20
N GLY A 240 -19.17 -17.16 -10.48
CA GLY A 240 -18.39 -16.20 -11.25
C GLY A 240 -17.56 -15.23 -10.40
N HIS A 241 -17.63 -15.31 -9.06
CA HIS A 241 -16.84 -14.46 -8.17
C HIS A 241 -15.37 -14.89 -8.19
N VAL A 242 -14.47 -13.93 -8.01
CA VAL A 242 -13.02 -14.19 -7.97
C VAL A 242 -12.48 -13.94 -6.57
N ALA A 243 -11.74 -14.91 -6.02
CA ALA A 243 -11.03 -14.77 -4.76
C ALA A 243 -9.54 -15.09 -4.92
N LEU A 244 -8.68 -14.08 -4.79
CA LEU A 244 -7.23 -14.24 -4.86
C LEU A 244 -6.63 -14.37 -3.46
N PRO A 245 -5.82 -15.42 -3.20
CA PRO A 245 -5.08 -15.48 -1.95
C PRO A 245 -4.04 -14.35 -1.89
N ALA A 246 -3.96 -13.65 -0.76
CA ALA A 246 -2.91 -12.67 -0.51
C ALA A 246 -2.64 -12.59 0.99
N TRP A 247 -1.40 -12.28 1.34
CA TRP A 247 -0.95 -12.14 2.72
C TRP A 247 -0.11 -10.90 2.86
N TYR A 248 -0.18 -10.29 4.04
CA TYR A 248 0.59 -9.10 4.37
C TYR A 248 1.31 -9.30 5.69
N ARG A 249 2.63 -9.11 5.68
CA ARG A 249 3.42 -8.96 6.89
C ARG A 249 3.26 -7.53 7.38
N ARG A 250 2.98 -7.37 8.66
CA ARG A 250 2.90 -6.08 9.33
C ARG A 250 3.93 -6.05 10.44
N CYS A 251 4.71 -4.97 10.48
CA CYS A 251 5.66 -4.70 11.53
C CYS A 251 5.29 -3.40 12.25
N ASP A 252 5.25 -3.45 13.58
CA ASP A 252 5.04 -2.29 14.43
C ASP A 252 6.35 -1.79 14.97
N LEU A 253 6.65 -0.51 14.74
CA LEU A 253 7.87 0.11 15.25
C LEU A 253 7.57 0.83 16.57
N PRO A 254 8.51 0.79 17.52
CA PRO A 254 8.31 1.35 18.86
C PRO A 254 8.07 2.86 18.85
N SER A 255 7.30 3.32 19.83
CA SER A 255 7.32 4.73 20.24
C SER A 255 8.71 5.07 20.79
N VAL A 256 9.31 6.15 20.31
CA VAL A 256 10.57 6.69 20.83
C VAL A 256 10.16 7.65 21.93
N SER A 257 10.46 7.29 23.18
CA SER A 257 10.44 8.25 24.27
C SER A 257 11.55 9.27 24.02
N ARG A 258 11.24 10.39 23.37
CA ARG A 258 12.16 11.54 23.37
C ARG A 258 12.14 12.14 24.78
N PRO A 259 13.30 12.48 25.37
CA PRO A 259 13.32 13.18 26.64
C PRO A 259 12.50 14.47 26.49
N GLN A 260 11.57 14.70 27.44
CA GLN A 260 10.83 15.95 27.48
C GLN A 260 11.84 17.09 27.49
N CYS A 261 11.71 18.00 26.52
CA CYS A 261 12.46 19.25 26.54
C CYS A 261 12.04 19.95 27.83
N ILE A 262 12.93 19.94 28.83
CA ILE A 262 12.75 20.71 30.06
C ILE A 262 12.62 22.15 29.58
N GLN A 263 11.43 22.72 29.70
CA GLN A 263 11.25 24.15 29.55
C GLN A 263 12.08 24.80 30.67
N GLU A 264 13.30 25.22 30.35
CA GLU A 264 14.01 26.19 31.16
C GLU A 264 13.24 27.50 31.08
N SER A 265 12.37 27.70 32.07
CA SER A 265 11.79 28.99 32.40
C SER A 265 12.91 29.96 32.76
N ALA A 266 13.10 30.99 31.93
CA ALA A 266 13.82 32.21 32.26
C ALA A 266 12.83 33.39 32.24
#